data_AF-A0A959L706-F1
#
_entry.id   AF-A0A959L706-F1
#
_cell.length_a   1.000
_cell.length_b   1.000
_cell.length_c   1.000
_cell.angle_alpha   90.00
_cell.angle_beta   90.00
_cell.angle_gamma   90.00
#
_symmetry.space_group_name_H-M   'P 1'
#
loop_
_entity.id
_entity.type
_entity.pdbx_description
1 polymer ?
#
loop_
_entity_poly.entity_id
_entity_poly.type
_entity_poly.pdbx_seq_one_letter_code
_entity_poly.pdbx_strand_id
1 'polypeptide(L)'
;MPNLVEVTYGQTGKSKSTNAVGMREMQEKAYEGRTAQYLLLKAPPASGKSRALMFIALDKLQHQGIKKVIVAVPEKSIGASFGSTELKEYGFFADWKPNPRYNLCTPGEEKSKVRAFLNFLDSD
;
A
#
# COMPACT_ATOMS: atom_id res chain seq x y z
N MET A 1 16.41 7.36 28.29
CA MET A 1 16.26 8.21 27.09
C MET A 1 14.89 8.86 27.16
N PRO A 2 14.77 10.19 27.10
CA PRO A 2 13.47 10.84 27.19
C PRO A 2 12.64 10.52 25.94
N ASN A 3 11.37 10.19 26.14
CA ASN A 3 10.45 9.88 25.05
C ASN A 3 10.09 11.21 24.34
N LEU A 4 10.67 11.44 23.15
CA LEU A 4 10.63 12.74 22.48
C LEU A 4 9.27 13.07 21.82
N VAL A 5 8.38 12.07 21.74
CA VAL A 5 7.08 12.18 21.09
C VAL A 5 6.07 11.34 21.87
N GLU A 6 5.25 11.99 22.70
CA GLU A 6 4.12 11.37 23.37
C GLU A 6 2.85 11.75 22.61
N VAL A 7 2.23 10.77 21.94
CA VAL A 7 0.99 10.98 21.19
C VAL A 7 -0.09 10.11 21.83
N THR A 8 -1.03 10.77 22.51
CA THR A 8 -2.17 10.12 23.14
C THR A 8 -3.26 9.89 22.09
N TYR A 9 -3.44 8.63 21.67
CA TYR A 9 -4.53 8.25 20.76
C TYR A 9 -5.79 7.90 21.57
N GLY A 10 -6.96 8.29 21.08
CA GLY A 10 -8.24 7.89 21.68
C GLY A 10 -8.41 6.37 21.68
N GLN A 11 -8.60 5.76 22.85
CA GLN A 11 -8.72 4.31 23.02
C GLN A 11 -10.18 3.83 22.89
N THR A 12 -10.86 4.20 21.80
CA THR A 12 -12.31 3.90 21.62
C THR A 12 -12.57 2.52 20.99
N GLY A 13 -11.55 1.79 20.57
CA GLY A 13 -11.67 0.47 19.92
C GLY A 13 -12.22 0.48 18.48
N LYS A 14 -12.91 1.56 18.06
CA LYS A 14 -13.45 1.74 16.69
C LYS A 14 -12.40 1.61 15.58
N SER A 15 -11.15 1.98 15.86
CA SER A 15 -10.04 1.85 14.90
C SER A 15 -9.68 0.40 14.54
N LYS A 16 -10.18 -0.60 15.28
CA LYS A 16 -10.00 -2.03 15.01
C LYS A 16 -11.11 -2.63 14.14
N SER A 17 -12.31 -2.03 14.10
CA SER A 17 -13.39 -2.52 13.24
C SER A 17 -13.15 -2.16 11.78
N THR A 18 -13.61 -3.04 10.88
CA THR A 18 -13.55 -2.81 9.43
C THR A 18 -14.92 -2.41 8.88
N ASN A 19 -14.93 -1.59 7.84
CA ASN A 19 -16.14 -1.28 7.07
C ASN A 19 -16.55 -2.47 6.16
N ALA A 20 -17.60 -2.26 5.35
CA ALA A 20 -18.17 -3.29 4.47
C ALA A 20 -17.20 -3.83 3.41
N VAL A 21 -16.10 -3.13 3.14
CA VAL A 21 -15.04 -3.54 2.19
C VAL A 21 -13.74 -3.90 2.89
N GLY A 22 -13.81 -4.18 4.20
CA GLY A 22 -12.68 -4.63 5.00
C GLY A 22 -11.69 -3.54 5.40
N MET A 23 -11.98 -2.25 5.21
CA MET A 23 -11.07 -1.15 5.57
C MET A 23 -11.22 -0.75 7.04
N ARG A 24 -10.10 -0.56 7.74
CA ARG A 24 -10.11 0.15 9.04
C ARG A 24 -10.30 1.65 8.82
N GLU A 25 -10.74 2.37 9.84
CA GLU A 25 -11.00 3.82 9.81
C GLU A 25 -9.91 4.65 9.08
N MET A 26 -8.63 4.41 9.38
CA MET A 26 -7.52 5.13 8.72
C MET A 26 -7.40 4.80 7.22
N GLN A 27 -7.67 3.56 6.84
CA GLN A 27 -7.62 3.10 5.44
C GLN A 27 -8.79 3.69 4.65
N GLU A 28 -9.98 3.72 5.26
CA GLU A 28 -11.16 4.36 4.69
C GLU A 28 -10.93 5.85 4.44
N LYS A 29 -10.45 6.58 5.46
CA LYS A 29 -10.09 8.00 5.33
C LYS A 29 -9.03 8.26 4.26
N ALA A 30 -8.04 7.38 4.13
CA ALA A 30 -7.05 7.48 3.05
C ALA A 30 -7.69 7.26 1.67
N TYR A 31 -8.60 6.30 1.57
CA TYR A 31 -9.29 5.93 0.34
C TYR A 31 -10.30 7.00 -0.14
N GLU A 32 -10.90 7.77 0.77
CA GLU A 32 -11.71 8.95 0.41
C GLU A 32 -10.89 9.95 -0.44
N GLY A 33 -9.60 10.10 -0.15
CA GLY A 33 -8.67 10.95 -0.90
C GLY A 33 -8.09 10.36 -2.18
N ARG A 34 -8.53 9.17 -2.63
CA ARG A 34 -7.90 8.41 -3.74
C ARG A 34 -7.90 9.12 -5.10
N THR A 35 -8.77 10.11 -5.30
CA THR A 35 -8.85 10.90 -6.55
C THR A 35 -7.83 12.03 -6.60
N ALA A 36 -7.18 12.35 -5.48
CA ALA A 36 -6.15 13.38 -5.45
C ALA A 36 -4.93 12.97 -6.31
N GLN A 37 -4.32 13.97 -6.94
CA GLN A 37 -3.04 13.83 -7.63
C GLN A 37 -1.90 13.59 -6.62
N TYR A 38 -1.94 14.33 -5.51
CA TYR A 38 -0.98 14.21 -4.41
C TYR A 38 -1.72 13.99 -3.09
N LEU A 39 -1.30 12.97 -2.35
CA LEU A 39 -1.90 12.60 -1.06
C LEU A 39 -0.79 12.38 -0.04
N LEU A 40 -0.83 13.11 1.08
CA LEU A 40 0.08 12.92 2.20
C LEU A 40 -0.62 12.13 3.32
N LEU A 41 -0.18 10.89 3.53
CA LEU A 41 -0.71 10.03 4.59
C LEU A 41 0.18 10.08 5.84
N LYS A 42 -0.22 10.88 6.84
CA LYS A 42 0.39 10.84 8.18
C LYS A 42 -0.34 9.84 9.06
N ALA A 43 0.29 8.72 9.40
CA ALA A 43 -0.33 7.72 10.27
C ALA A 43 0.67 7.05 11.23
N PRO A 44 0.23 6.64 12.44
CA PRO A 44 1.08 5.97 13.42
C PRO A 44 1.70 4.67 12.91
N PRO A 45 2.77 4.18 13.53
CA PRO A 45 3.27 2.82 13.28
C PRO A 45 2.15 1.77 13.34
N ALA A 46 2.26 0.72 12.51
CA ALA A 46 1.32 -0.40 12.46
C ALA A 46 -0.17 -0.06 12.18
N SER A 47 -0.49 1.16 11.71
CA SER A 47 -1.88 1.57 11.41
C SER A 47 -2.47 0.97 10.12
N GLY A 48 -1.70 0.17 9.38
CA GLY A 48 -2.13 -0.40 8.10
C GLY A 48 -1.93 0.53 6.89
N LYS A 49 -0.92 1.40 6.93
CA LYS A 49 -0.55 2.31 5.82
C LYS A 49 -0.36 1.58 4.49
N SER A 50 0.38 0.47 4.48
CA SER A 50 0.64 -0.29 3.25
C SER A 50 -0.66 -0.81 2.62
N ARG A 51 -1.59 -1.31 3.45
CA ARG A 51 -2.91 -1.75 2.99
C ARG A 51 -3.78 -0.59 2.48
N ALA A 52 -3.71 0.58 3.12
CA ALA A 52 -4.36 1.79 2.60
C ALA A 52 -3.85 2.16 1.19
N LEU A 53 -2.53 2.09 0.98
CA LEU A 53 -1.90 2.35 -0.32
C LEU A 53 -2.30 1.30 -1.37
N MET A 54 -2.47 0.03 -1.00
CA MET A 54 -2.98 -1.01 -1.92
C MET A 54 -4.37 -0.65 -2.46
N PHE A 55 -5.30 -0.24 -1.59
CA PHE A 55 -6.65 0.15 -2.02
C PHE A 55 -6.62 1.34 -2.99
N ILE A 56 -5.84 2.38 -2.67
CA ILE A 56 -5.69 3.56 -3.53
C ILE A 56 -5.05 3.19 -4.87
N ALA A 57 -4.01 2.37 -4.84
CA ALA A 57 -3.30 1.92 -6.04
C ALA A 57 -4.23 1.12 -6.97
N LEU A 58 -5.02 0.18 -6.43
CA LEU A 58 -5.96 -0.61 -7.21
C LEU A 58 -7.06 0.25 -7.82
N ASP A 59 -7.60 1.24 -7.10
CA ASP A 59 -8.61 2.16 -7.65
C ASP A 59 -8.03 3.01 -8.78
N LYS A 60 -6.79 3.50 -8.61
CA LYS A 60 -6.09 4.22 -9.67
C LYS A 60 -5.89 3.35 -10.92
N LEU A 61 -5.48 2.10 -10.73
CA LEU A 61 -5.26 1.14 -11.81
C LEU A 61 -6.56 0.77 -12.55
N GLN A 62 -7.63 0.48 -11.82
CA GLN A 62 -8.86 -0.06 -12.42
C GLN A 62 -9.85 1.03 -12.88
N HIS A 63 -9.85 2.20 -12.25
CA HIS A 63 -10.91 3.20 -12.45
C HIS A 63 -10.41 4.57 -12.90
N GLN A 64 -9.11 4.87 -12.80
CA GLN A 64 -8.57 6.21 -13.11
C GLN A 64 -7.63 6.23 -14.32
N GLY A 65 -7.52 5.13 -15.06
CA GLY A 65 -6.68 5.03 -16.26
C GLY A 65 -5.17 5.04 -15.98
N ILE A 66 -4.75 4.87 -14.72
CA ILE A 66 -3.33 4.69 -14.38
C ILE A 66 -2.92 3.29 -14.79
N LYS A 67 -1.81 3.15 -15.51
CA LYS A 67 -1.37 1.85 -16.03
C LYS A 67 -0.40 1.11 -15.11
N LYS A 68 0.37 1.86 -14.32
CA LYS A 68 1.50 1.33 -13.54
C LYS A 68 1.57 2.00 -12.17
N VAL A 69 1.94 1.22 -11.16
CA VAL A 69 2.17 1.67 -9.79
C VAL A 69 3.57 1.28 -9.37
N ILE A 70 4.31 2.22 -8.79
CA ILE A 70 5.65 2.01 -8.25
C ILE A 70 5.58 2.29 -6.75
N VAL A 71 6.02 1.32 -5.95
CA VAL A 71 6.12 1.46 -4.50
C VAL A 71 7.60 1.55 -4.14
N ALA A 72 8.03 2.75 -3.75
CA ALA A 72 9.38 2.98 -3.23
C ALA A 72 9.38 2.86 -1.70
N VAL A 73 10.32 2.08 -1.17
CA VAL A 73 10.50 1.87 0.27
C VAL A 73 11.95 2.17 0.66
N PRO A 74 12.21 2.70 1.86
CA PRO A 74 13.58 3.00 2.30
C PRO A 74 14.38 1.73 2.60
N GLU A 75 13.69 0.61 2.91
CA GLU A 75 14.32 -0.66 3.25
C GLU A 75 13.60 -1.83 2.58
N LYS A 76 14.36 -2.85 2.16
CA LYS A 76 13.81 -4.06 1.52
C LYS A 76 12.82 -4.81 2.42
N SER A 77 13.08 -4.82 3.73
CA SER A 77 12.22 -5.42 4.76
C SER A 77 10.79 -4.87 4.72
N ILE A 78 10.63 -3.58 4.43
CA ILE A 78 9.34 -2.91 4.33
C ILE A 78 8.57 -3.37 3.09
N GLY A 79 9.27 -3.76 2.02
CA GLY A 79 8.66 -4.31 0.80
C GLY A 79 7.75 -5.51 1.07
N ALA A 80 8.05 -6.31 2.09
CA ALA A 80 7.20 -7.44 2.50
C ALA A 80 5.77 -7.01 2.92
N SER A 81 5.59 -5.77 3.38
CA SER A 81 4.26 -5.22 3.73
C SER A 81 3.35 -5.02 2.50
N PHE A 82 3.90 -5.17 1.29
CA PHE A 82 3.19 -5.10 0.02
C PHE A 82 3.07 -6.48 -0.68
N GLY A 83 3.18 -7.56 0.09
CA GLY A 83 2.93 -8.92 -0.41
C GLY A 83 1.49 -9.15 -0.87
N SER A 84 1.27 -10.25 -1.58
CA SER A 84 -0.06 -10.64 -2.09
C SER A 84 -1.12 -10.61 -0.98
N THR A 85 -2.24 -9.95 -1.24
CA THR A 85 -3.31 -9.74 -0.25
C THR A 85 -4.68 -9.92 -0.89
N GLU A 86 -5.51 -10.78 -0.30
CA GLU A 86 -6.89 -11.04 -0.72
C GLU A 86 -7.81 -9.94 -0.18
N LEU A 87 -8.12 -8.97 -1.03
CA LEU A 87 -8.99 -7.85 -0.66
C LEU A 87 -10.43 -8.11 -1.10
N LYS A 88 -10.62 -8.95 -2.11
CA LYS A 88 -11.95 -9.34 -2.60
C LYS A 88 -12.73 -10.17 -1.58
N GLU A 89 -12.04 -10.98 -0.77
CA GLU A 89 -12.66 -11.74 0.32
C GLU A 89 -13.47 -10.83 1.25
N TYR A 90 -13.01 -9.58 1.43
CA TYR A 90 -13.64 -8.59 2.29
C TYR A 90 -14.54 -7.62 1.55
N GLY A 91 -14.92 -7.88 0.29
CA GLY A 91 -15.85 -7.05 -0.48
C GLY A 91 -15.23 -5.95 -1.34
N PHE A 92 -13.90 -5.85 -1.43
CA PHE A 92 -13.25 -4.95 -2.38
C PHE A 92 -13.28 -5.50 -3.82
N PHE A 93 -13.08 -4.68 -4.85
CA PHE A 93 -13.26 -5.11 -6.24
C PHE A 93 -12.10 -5.92 -6.82
N ALA A 94 -10.88 -5.81 -6.27
CA ALA A 94 -9.69 -6.47 -6.79
C ALA A 94 -8.75 -6.92 -5.66
N ASP A 95 -8.01 -8.00 -5.88
CA ASP A 95 -6.93 -8.41 -4.98
C ASP A 95 -5.65 -7.64 -5.29
N TRP A 96 -4.80 -7.48 -4.28
CA TRP A 96 -3.45 -6.99 -4.48
C TRP A 96 -2.53 -8.17 -4.82
N LYS A 97 -2.18 -8.34 -6.11
CA LYS A 97 -1.34 -9.43 -6.61
C LYS A 97 -0.18 -8.88 -7.46
N PRO A 98 0.85 -8.28 -6.85
CA PRO A 98 1.99 -7.73 -7.60
C PRO A 98 2.75 -8.87 -8.28
N ASN A 99 3.22 -8.62 -9.50
CA ASN A 99 4.02 -9.61 -10.23
C ASN A 99 5.37 -9.82 -9.53
N PRO A 100 5.70 -11.04 -9.06
CA PRO A 100 6.95 -11.30 -8.34
C PRO A 100 8.20 -10.87 -9.11
N ARG A 101 8.18 -10.97 -10.45
CA ARG A 101 9.29 -10.55 -11.32
C ARG A 101 9.73 -9.11 -11.10
N TYR A 102 8.80 -8.21 -10.77
CA TYR A 102 9.09 -6.78 -10.56
C TYR A 102 9.25 -6.42 -9.09
N ASN A 103 9.30 -7.40 -8.19
CA ASN A 103 9.60 -7.18 -6.78
C ASN A 103 11.11 -7.06 -6.56
N LEU A 104 11.64 -5.84 -6.63
CA LEU A 104 13.08 -5.58 -6.45
C LEU A 104 13.57 -5.70 -4.99
N CYS A 105 12.68 -6.08 -4.06
CA CYS A 105 13.01 -6.29 -2.65
C CYS A 105 13.38 -7.75 -2.33
N THR A 106 13.11 -8.71 -3.22
CA THR A 106 13.50 -10.12 -3.02
C THR A 106 15.00 -10.33 -3.26
N PRO A 107 15.70 -11.10 -2.41
CA PRO A 107 17.08 -11.50 -2.68
C PRO A 107 17.16 -12.51 -3.84
N GLY A 108 18.11 -12.32 -4.76
CA GLY A 108 18.57 -13.39 -5.66
C GLY A 108 17.85 -13.56 -7.01
N GLU A 109 16.74 -12.86 -7.28
CA GLU A 109 16.00 -13.08 -8.54
C GLU A 109 16.57 -12.35 -9.76
N GLU A 110 17.30 -11.24 -9.59
CA GLU A 110 17.74 -10.42 -10.72
C GLU A 110 19.20 -10.00 -10.69
N LYS A 111 19.89 -10.26 -11.82
CA LYS A 111 21.28 -9.83 -12.06
C LYS A 111 21.41 -8.30 -12.14
N SER A 112 20.35 -7.58 -12.51
CA SER A 112 20.32 -6.11 -12.57
C SER A 112 18.93 -5.55 -12.30
N LYS A 113 18.76 -4.97 -11.12
CA LYS A 113 17.52 -4.28 -10.69
C LYS A 113 17.16 -3.11 -11.60
N VAL A 114 18.17 -2.42 -12.12
CA VAL A 114 17.99 -1.30 -13.05
C VAL A 114 17.29 -1.78 -14.31
N ARG A 115 17.78 -2.86 -14.91
CA ARG A 115 17.22 -3.38 -16.15
C ARG A 115 15.78 -3.86 -15.98
N ALA A 116 15.45 -4.46 -14.85
CA ALA A 116 14.10 -4.89 -14.57
C ALA A 116 13.11 -3.75 -14.35
N PHE A 117 13.56 -2.70 -13.68
CA PHE A 117 12.77 -1.48 -13.55
C PHE A 117 12.51 -0.85 -14.93
N LEU A 118 13.54 -0.76 -15.79
CA LEU A 118 13.36 -0.28 -17.17
C LEU A 118 12.37 -1.17 -17.96
N ASN A 119 12.51 -2.50 -17.88
CA ASN A 119 11.57 -3.42 -18.52
C ASN A 119 10.12 -3.25 -18.02
N PHE A 120 9.91 -2.90 -16.74
CA PHE A 120 8.58 -2.59 -16.20
C PHE A 120 8.03 -1.27 -16.74
N LEU A 121 8.89 -0.27 -16.94
CA LEU A 121 8.47 1.00 -17.54
C LEU A 121 8.09 0.82 -19.02
N ASP A 122 8.83 -0.01 -19.74
CA ASP A 122 8.64 -0.29 -21.17
C ASP A 122 7.53 -1.31 -21.46
N SER A 123 7.08 -2.07 -20.46
CA SER A 123 5.95 -2.99 -20.65
C SER A 123 4.66 -2.21 -20.89
N ASP A 124 3.66 -2.81 -21.53
CA ASP A 124 2.33 -2.19 -21.65
C ASP A 124 1.58 -2.16 -20.31
#